data_AF-A0A9P7NA82-F1
#
_entry.id   AF-A0A9P7NA82-F1
#
_cell.length_a   1.000
_cell.length_b   1.000
_cell.length_c   1.000
_cell.angle_alpha   90.00
_cell.angle_beta   90.00
_cell.angle_gamma   90.00
#
_symmetry.space_group_name_H-M   'P 1'
#
loop_
_entity.id
_entity.type
_entity.pdbx_description
1 polymer ?
#
loop_
_entity_poly.entity_id
_entity_poly.type
_entity_poly.pdbx_seq_one_letter_code
_entity_poly.pdbx_strand_id
1 'polypeptide(L)'
;MTFDVYVFVNGQPAKEYRLPQRQHGGRAPAHHHPTVHTNECYIESQSGQSYTVEVDVWLNAHTRLNEAVLCTLSVDGQKVQARIVEDNGPRRLPGAPVYETLGLYSWPRRCSFAGRYGLSATSQGVTREKLVFAPVTAVEETSKTTLERDAKLVAGLGTIEMEISACTVTGYHPLQVHGQAGNEKPFIVAEKSMKGKAISHGTTFAEGDIVSVSALPVSCEIRDVRPLAKFIFHYRSRRPTVSEEVLSMREDEVRSLAEKYLRVKREQQQIKWEEKPSVGFKRTIDLTGNDEGDDDVVEVPGKVKVLKVEDDGKHDDVVQVSGKVQGIKSEGGCDTVDLT
;
A
#
# COMPACT_ATOMS: atom_id res chain seq x y z
N MET A 1 16.87 19.59 -8.08
CA MET A 1 15.72 19.40 -7.20
C MET A 1 16.03 18.22 -6.30
N THR A 2 15.81 18.38 -5.01
CA THR A 2 15.90 17.31 -4.03
C THR A 2 14.58 17.26 -3.27
N PHE A 3 14.16 16.06 -2.88
CA PHE A 3 12.86 15.81 -2.28
C PHE A 3 13.06 14.93 -1.06
N ASP A 4 12.50 15.35 0.07
CA ASP A 4 12.34 14.49 1.22
C ASP A 4 10.86 14.28 1.48
N VAL A 5 10.47 13.03 1.76
CA VAL A 5 9.09 12.66 2.05
C VAL A 5 9.06 12.02 3.42
N TYR A 6 8.14 12.47 4.25
CA TYR A 6 7.99 12.03 5.63
C TYR A 6 6.55 11.59 5.87
N VAL A 7 6.36 10.51 6.63
CA VAL A 7 5.03 10.13 7.15
C VAL A 7 4.98 10.48 8.63
N PHE A 8 3.92 11.15 9.07
CA PHE A 8 3.67 11.44 10.49
C PHE A 8 2.47 10.66 10.98
N VAL A 9 2.64 9.82 12.00
CA VAL A 9 1.55 9.05 12.63
C VAL A 9 1.19 9.73 13.95
N ASN A 10 -0.06 10.12 14.12
CA ASN A 10 -0.55 10.94 15.24
C ASN A 10 0.32 12.18 15.51
N GLY A 11 0.77 12.84 14.44
CA GLY A 11 1.58 14.05 14.50
C GLY A 11 3.06 13.84 14.88
N GLN A 12 3.52 12.59 15.01
CA GLN A 12 4.93 12.26 15.25
C GLN A 12 5.56 11.64 14.00
N PRO A 13 6.82 11.96 13.65
CA PRO A 13 7.51 11.30 12.54
C PRO A 13 7.49 9.78 12.71
N ALA A 14 7.01 9.08 11.67
CA ALA A 14 6.99 7.64 11.65
C ALA A 14 8.41 7.10 11.65
N LYS A 15 8.65 6.03 12.41
CA LYS A 15 9.94 5.36 12.40
C LYS A 15 10.06 4.54 11.13
N GLU A 16 11.04 4.88 10.31
CA GLU A 16 11.33 4.20 9.05
C GLU A 16 12.33 3.05 9.24
N TYR A 17 12.03 1.93 8.59
CA TYR A 17 12.89 0.76 8.58
C TYR A 17 13.23 0.41 7.13
N ARG A 18 14.52 0.17 6.86
CA ARG A 18 14.95 -0.28 5.53
C ARG A 18 14.34 -1.64 5.22
N LEU A 19 13.92 -1.82 3.97
CA LEU A 19 13.57 -3.14 3.47
C LEU A 19 14.78 -4.08 3.56
N PRO A 20 14.59 -5.36 3.98
CA PRO A 20 15.64 -6.35 3.79
C PRO A 20 15.94 -6.38 2.30
N GLN A 21 17.21 -6.09 1.96
CA GLN A 21 17.66 -6.02 0.58
C GLN A 21 17.27 -7.34 -0.09
N ARG A 22 16.24 -7.31 -0.94
CA ARG A 22 15.89 -8.48 -1.74
C ARG A 22 17.14 -8.79 -2.52
N GLN A 23 17.73 -9.96 -2.27
CA GLN A 23 18.83 -10.45 -3.10
C GLN A 23 18.24 -10.62 -4.50
N HIS A 24 18.31 -9.56 -5.30
CA HIS A 24 17.90 -9.58 -6.70
C HIS A 24 18.93 -10.43 -7.44
N GLY A 25 18.77 -11.75 -7.36
CA GLY A 25 19.55 -12.72 -8.14
C GLY A 25 19.20 -12.74 -9.63
N GLY A 26 18.42 -11.76 -10.11
CA GLY A 26 18.01 -11.62 -11.50
C GLY A 26 18.81 -10.52 -12.18
N ARG A 27 19.65 -10.90 -13.14
CA ARG A 27 20.39 -10.04 -14.07
C ARG A 27 19.44 -8.99 -14.66
N ALA A 28 19.64 -7.71 -14.33
CA ALA A 28 18.80 -6.62 -14.81
C ALA A 28 18.87 -6.56 -16.35
N PRO A 29 17.73 -6.49 -17.07
CA PRO A 29 17.73 -6.33 -18.52
C PRO A 29 18.31 -4.97 -18.90
N ALA A 30 19.19 -4.96 -19.91
CA ALA A 30 20.07 -3.84 -20.30
C ALA A 30 19.37 -2.66 -21.01
N HIS A 31 18.09 -2.42 -20.76
CA HIS A 31 17.36 -1.30 -21.35
C HIS A 31 17.31 -0.13 -20.37
N HIS A 32 18.28 0.78 -20.51
CA HIS A 32 18.42 2.01 -19.74
C HIS A 32 17.29 3.02 -20.05
N HIS A 33 16.09 2.78 -19.53
CA HIS A 33 15.18 3.89 -19.24
C HIS A 33 15.74 4.68 -18.05
N PRO A 34 15.64 6.03 -18.06
CA PRO A 34 16.02 6.84 -16.91
C PRO A 34 15.25 6.33 -15.70
N THR A 35 15.98 5.70 -14.78
CA THR A 35 15.39 4.99 -13.66
C THR A 35 14.87 6.03 -12.69
N VAL A 36 13.55 6.16 -12.58
CA VAL A 36 12.89 7.04 -11.60
C VAL A 36 13.43 6.68 -10.22
N HIS A 37 13.95 7.66 -9.49
CA HIS A 37 14.53 7.42 -8.18
C HIS A 37 13.44 6.89 -7.25
N THR A 38 13.58 5.63 -6.81
CA THR A 38 12.59 4.98 -5.96
C THR A 38 13.19 4.75 -4.58
N ASN A 39 12.55 5.31 -3.55
CA ASN A 39 12.86 5.05 -2.16
C ASN A 39 11.72 4.24 -1.55
N GLU A 40 12.06 3.15 -0.86
CA GLU A 40 11.09 2.19 -0.35
C GLU A 40 11.50 1.77 1.07
N CYS A 41 10.58 1.92 2.02
CA CYS A 41 10.82 1.59 3.43
C CYS A 41 9.56 1.04 4.11
N TYR A 42 9.72 0.52 5.32
CA TYR A 42 8.61 0.16 6.19
C TYR A 42 8.38 1.23 7.25
N ILE A 43 7.12 1.46 7.60
CA ILE A 43 6.70 2.19 8.80
C ILE A 43 5.79 1.31 9.66
N GLU A 44 5.69 1.65 10.93
CA GLU A 44 4.81 0.97 11.88
C GLU A 44 3.59 1.83 12.17
N SER A 45 2.43 1.19 12.20
CA SER A 45 1.13 1.84 12.38
C SER A 45 0.20 0.97 13.22
N GLN A 46 -0.84 1.59 13.78
CA GLN A 46 -1.92 0.90 14.49
C GLN A 46 -3.27 1.40 13.99
N SER A 47 -4.27 0.52 13.99
CA SER A 47 -5.64 0.88 13.63
C SER A 47 -6.17 1.99 14.54
N GLY A 48 -6.93 2.93 13.98
CA GLY A 48 -7.45 4.12 14.64
C GLY A 48 -6.48 5.30 14.68
N GLN A 49 -5.21 5.12 14.32
CA GLN A 49 -4.25 6.22 14.28
C GLN A 49 -4.43 7.05 13.01
N SER A 50 -4.47 8.37 13.18
CA SER A 50 -4.42 9.31 12.07
C SER A 50 -3.00 9.46 11.56
N TYR A 51 -2.83 9.82 10.30
CA TYR A 51 -1.52 10.13 9.77
C TYR A 51 -1.56 11.22 8.69
N THR A 52 -0.41 11.81 8.42
CA THR A 52 -0.20 12.78 7.33
C THR A 52 1.07 12.42 6.57
N VAL A 53 1.15 12.85 5.31
CA VAL A 53 2.38 12.77 4.51
C VAL A 53 2.87 14.18 4.23
N GLU A 54 4.13 14.47 4.52
CA GLU A 54 4.74 15.76 4.21
C GLU A 54 5.84 15.59 3.17
N VAL A 55 5.95 16.54 2.26
CA VAL A 55 6.99 16.58 1.24
C VAL A 55 7.70 17.91 1.32
N ASP A 56 9.01 17.86 1.52
CA ASP A 56 9.90 19.00 1.42
C ASP A 56 10.52 19.03 0.02
N VAL A 57 10.18 20.07 -0.74
CA VAL A 57 10.67 20.27 -2.11
C VAL A 57 11.74 21.36 -2.11
N TRP A 58 12.97 20.98 -2.44
CA TRP A 58 14.07 21.91 -2.68
C TRP A 58 14.22 22.16 -4.17
N LEU A 59 13.74 23.31 -4.61
CA LEU A 59 13.88 23.79 -5.99
C LEU A 59 15.26 24.43 -6.17
N ASN A 60 15.95 24.05 -7.23
CA ASN A 60 17.20 24.73 -7.59
C ASN A 60 16.83 26.09 -8.21
N ALA A 61 17.63 27.13 -7.98
CA ALA A 61 17.38 28.51 -8.45
C ALA A 61 17.23 28.72 -9.98
N HIS A 62 17.26 27.65 -10.78
CA HIS A 62 17.22 27.67 -12.24
C HIS A 62 15.96 27.01 -12.83
N THR A 63 14.90 26.83 -12.04
CA THR A 63 13.59 26.43 -12.56
C THR A 63 13.07 27.47 -13.54
N ARG A 64 12.61 27.02 -14.71
CA ARG A 64 12.05 27.94 -15.73
C ARG A 64 10.71 28.49 -15.26
N LEU A 65 10.30 29.64 -15.80
CA LEU A 65 8.94 30.14 -15.66
C LEU A 65 7.95 29.04 -16.09
N ASN A 66 6.96 28.76 -15.24
CA ASN A 66 5.93 27.72 -15.38
C ASN A 66 6.38 26.27 -15.13
N GLU A 67 7.65 26.01 -14.78
CA GLU A 67 8.03 24.70 -14.25
C GLU A 67 7.51 24.54 -12.82
N ALA A 68 6.78 23.45 -12.60
CA ALA A 68 6.24 23.10 -11.31
C ALA A 68 6.54 21.64 -10.97
N VAL A 69 6.36 21.31 -9.70
CA VAL A 69 6.44 19.94 -9.20
C VAL A 69 5.05 19.47 -8.82
N LEU A 70 4.59 18.40 -9.47
CA LEU A 70 3.38 17.67 -9.12
C LEU A 70 3.73 16.58 -8.10
N CYS A 71 3.14 16.68 -6.92
CA CYS A 71 3.20 15.65 -5.88
C CYS A 71 1.85 14.94 -5.82
N THR A 72 1.81 13.65 -6.12
CA THR A 72 0.60 12.82 -6.12
C THR A 72 0.68 11.77 -5.01
N LEU A 73 -0.24 11.84 -4.06
CA LEU A 73 -0.40 10.84 -3.00
C LEU A 73 -1.39 9.77 -3.45
N SER A 74 -0.95 8.52 -3.41
CA SER A 74 -1.80 7.33 -3.49
C SER A 74 -1.69 6.53 -2.20
N VAL A 75 -2.79 5.98 -1.72
CA VAL A 75 -2.84 5.11 -0.56
C VAL A 75 -3.64 3.88 -0.92
N ASP A 76 -3.11 2.71 -0.58
CA ASP A 76 -3.75 1.42 -0.87
C ASP A 76 -4.09 1.20 -2.35
N GLY A 77 -3.27 1.78 -3.23
CA GLY A 77 -3.48 1.76 -4.68
C GLY A 77 -4.55 2.73 -5.20
N GLN A 78 -5.11 3.59 -4.35
CA GLN A 78 -6.07 4.64 -4.72
C GLN A 78 -5.41 6.02 -4.67
N LYS A 79 -5.60 6.84 -5.72
CA LYS A 79 -5.17 8.25 -5.69
C LYS A 79 -6.04 9.03 -4.71
N VAL A 80 -5.39 9.68 -3.74
CA VAL A 80 -6.06 10.43 -2.67
C VAL A 80 -6.08 11.93 -2.96
N GLN A 81 -4.90 12.48 -3.27
CA GLN A 81 -4.71 13.92 -3.39
C GLN A 81 -3.51 14.22 -4.29
N ALA A 82 -3.57 15.34 -5.00
CA ALA A 82 -2.47 15.87 -5.78
C ALA A 82 -2.23 17.34 -5.40
N ARG A 83 -0.98 17.76 -5.40
CA ARG A 83 -0.57 19.15 -5.14
C ARG A 83 0.49 19.61 -6.11
N ILE A 84 0.36 20.86 -6.54
CA ILE A 84 1.34 21.55 -7.36
C ILE A 84 2.19 22.45 -6.47
N VAL A 85 3.50 22.33 -6.60
CA VAL A 85 4.49 23.17 -5.96
C VAL A 85 5.23 23.94 -7.04
N GLU A 86 4.90 25.22 -7.19
CA GLU A 86 5.57 26.11 -8.14
C GLU A 86 6.72 26.86 -7.47
N ASP A 87 7.74 27.20 -8.27
CA ASP A 87 8.70 28.22 -7.87
C ASP A 87 8.07 29.61 -7.99
N ASN A 88 7.18 29.91 -7.05
CA ASN A 88 6.76 31.27 -6.79
C ASN A 88 7.92 31.95 -6.05
N GLY A 89 9.01 32.25 -6.78
CA GLY A 89 10.13 33.06 -6.30
C GLY A 89 9.59 34.25 -5.51
N PRO A 90 10.36 34.83 -4.55
CA PRO A 90 9.85 35.76 -3.55
C PRO A 90 8.88 36.72 -4.22
N ARG A 91 7.58 36.60 -3.88
CA ARG A 91 6.53 37.45 -4.46
C ARG A 91 7.07 38.84 -4.30
N ARG A 92 7.46 39.50 -5.40
CA ARG A 92 8.01 40.84 -5.34
C ARG A 92 6.88 41.68 -4.79
N LEU A 93 6.87 41.90 -3.47
CA LEU A 93 5.93 42.82 -2.86
C LEU A 93 6.20 44.15 -3.55
N PRO A 94 5.19 44.78 -4.17
CA PRO A 94 5.38 46.07 -4.82
C PRO A 94 6.00 47.04 -3.82
N GLY A 95 7.23 47.50 -4.09
CA GLY A 95 7.96 48.44 -3.23
C GLY A 95 8.90 47.84 -2.18
N ALA A 96 9.07 46.51 -2.09
CA ALA A 96 10.15 45.95 -1.27
C ALA A 96 11.51 46.27 -1.91
N PRO A 97 12.45 46.88 -1.18
CA PRO A 97 13.73 47.28 -1.74
C PRO A 97 14.48 46.05 -2.26
N VAL A 98 15.03 46.19 -3.46
CA VAL A 98 15.92 45.22 -4.13
C VAL A 98 17.27 45.22 -3.43
N TYR A 99 17.30 44.98 -2.12
CA TYR A 99 18.52 44.52 -1.50
C TYR A 99 18.62 43.05 -1.87
N GLU A 100 19.65 42.77 -2.67
CA GLU A 100 20.20 41.46 -2.95
C GLU A 100 19.96 40.53 -1.76
N THR A 101 18.89 39.76 -1.87
CA THR A 101 18.70 38.57 -1.08
C THR A 101 19.70 37.59 -1.65
N LEU A 102 20.97 37.77 -1.26
CA LEU A 102 22.09 36.88 -1.53
C LEU A 102 21.55 35.46 -1.35
N GLY A 103 21.50 34.68 -2.44
CA GLY A 103 20.77 33.42 -2.55
C GLY A 103 21.24 32.35 -1.58
N LEU A 104 20.91 32.48 -0.30
CA LEU A 104 21.52 31.69 0.77
C LEU A 104 20.57 30.77 1.51
N TYR A 105 19.26 30.90 1.39
CA TYR A 105 18.36 29.89 1.97
C TYR A 105 17.13 29.67 1.09
N SER A 106 17.25 28.79 0.10
CA SER A 106 16.09 28.13 -0.51
C SER A 106 15.47 27.23 0.55
N TRP A 107 14.64 27.79 1.43
CA TRP A 107 13.85 26.99 2.36
C TRP A 107 13.00 26.00 1.57
N PRO A 108 12.90 24.73 2.00
CA PRO A 108 12.05 23.77 1.33
C PRO A 108 10.62 24.32 1.24
N ARG A 109 10.01 24.14 0.09
CA ARG A 109 8.56 24.28 -0.03
C ARG A 109 7.95 23.02 0.53
N ARG A 110 7.37 23.14 1.73
CA ARG A 110 6.66 22.04 2.37
C ARG A 110 5.23 21.96 1.88
N CYS A 111 4.81 20.80 1.39
CA CYS A 111 3.41 20.48 1.18
C CYS A 111 2.99 19.33 2.10
N SER A 112 1.76 19.40 2.62
CA SER A 112 1.22 18.44 3.59
C SER A 112 -0.06 17.82 3.06
N PHE A 113 -0.11 16.49 3.06
CA PHE A 113 -1.22 15.67 2.65
C PHE A 113 -1.85 15.08 3.89
N ALA A 114 -2.85 15.79 4.42
CA ALA A 114 -3.49 15.47 5.68
C ALA A 114 -4.86 14.78 5.53
N GLY A 115 -5.32 14.59 4.29
CA GLY A 115 -6.69 14.17 4.05
C GLY A 115 -7.24 14.54 2.70
N ARG A 116 -8.49 14.13 2.48
CA ARG A 116 -9.30 14.56 1.33
C ARG A 116 -10.12 15.78 1.71
N TYR A 117 -10.28 16.70 0.78
CA TYR A 117 -11.16 17.85 0.94
C TYR A 117 -12.50 17.57 0.25
N GLY A 118 -13.60 17.90 0.92
CA GLY A 118 -14.96 17.75 0.42
C GLY A 118 -15.81 18.97 0.78
N LEU A 119 -16.96 19.12 0.12
CA LEU A 119 -17.95 20.09 0.55
C LEU A 119 -18.73 19.50 1.73
N SER A 120 -18.89 20.31 2.77
CA SER A 120 -19.79 19.98 3.85
C SER A 120 -21.23 20.00 3.35
N ALA A 121 -21.97 18.91 3.57
CA ALA A 121 -23.39 18.86 3.29
C ALA A 121 -24.20 19.84 4.16
N THR A 122 -23.67 20.23 5.33
CA THR A 122 -24.41 21.01 6.33
C THR A 122 -23.92 22.44 6.49
N SER A 123 -22.62 22.72 6.29
CA SER A 123 -22.00 23.97 6.77
C SER A 123 -21.59 24.98 5.70
N GLN A 124 -21.98 24.80 4.42
CA GLN A 124 -21.49 25.62 3.28
C GLN A 124 -19.95 25.74 3.18
N GLY A 125 -19.22 25.01 4.01
CA GLY A 125 -17.77 25.06 4.13
C GLY A 125 -17.11 23.85 3.48
N VAL A 126 -15.78 23.86 3.48
CA VAL A 126 -14.97 22.72 3.06
C VAL A 126 -14.65 21.88 4.29
N THR A 127 -14.92 20.58 4.27
CA THR A 127 -14.46 19.64 5.29
C THR A 127 -13.18 18.97 4.81
N ARG A 128 -12.27 18.67 5.75
CA ARG A 128 -11.09 17.86 5.48
C ARG A 128 -11.19 16.55 6.24
N GLU A 129 -11.46 15.46 5.53
CA GLU A 129 -11.50 14.11 6.10
C GLU A 129 -10.08 13.59 6.31
N LYS A 130 -9.75 13.17 7.53
CA LYS A 130 -8.39 12.82 7.94
C LYS A 130 -8.04 11.41 7.49
N LEU A 131 -6.82 11.17 7.04
CA LEU A 131 -6.32 9.82 6.77
C LEU A 131 -6.17 9.06 8.10
N VAL A 132 -6.81 7.90 8.20
CA VAL A 132 -6.78 7.05 9.41
C VAL A 132 -6.57 5.59 9.01
N PHE A 133 -5.67 4.90 9.71
CA PHE A 133 -5.52 3.45 9.56
C PHE A 133 -6.77 2.74 10.08
N ALA A 134 -7.44 1.93 9.28
CA ALA A 134 -8.68 1.25 9.63
C ALA A 134 -8.53 -0.27 9.60
N PRO A 135 -9.10 -1.02 10.57
CA PRO A 135 -8.97 -2.47 10.60
C PRO A 135 -9.57 -3.11 9.34
N VAL A 136 -8.91 -4.17 8.85
CA VAL A 136 -9.44 -5.00 7.76
C VAL A 136 -10.16 -6.19 8.39
N THR A 137 -11.45 -6.32 8.08
CA THR A 137 -12.29 -7.44 8.52
C THR A 137 -12.27 -8.52 7.44
N ALA A 138 -11.80 -9.71 7.81
CA ALA A 138 -11.87 -10.88 6.95
C ALA A 138 -13.23 -11.58 7.10
N VAL A 139 -13.83 -11.98 5.99
CA VAL A 139 -15.06 -12.78 5.95
C VAL A 139 -14.86 -14.04 5.12
N GLU A 140 -15.54 -15.13 5.51
CA GLU A 140 -15.62 -16.33 4.69
C GLU A 140 -16.53 -16.05 3.50
N GLU A 141 -15.94 -15.80 2.34
CA GLU A 141 -16.66 -15.57 1.09
C GLU A 141 -16.22 -16.58 0.03
N THR A 142 -17.19 -17.07 -0.75
CA THR A 142 -16.97 -18.16 -1.71
C THR A 142 -17.24 -17.75 -3.16
N SER A 143 -17.88 -16.60 -3.39
CA SER A 143 -18.13 -16.12 -4.75
C SER A 143 -16.82 -15.72 -5.46
N LYS A 144 -16.60 -16.31 -6.65
CA LYS A 144 -15.40 -16.08 -7.47
C LYS A 144 -15.21 -14.60 -7.84
N THR A 145 -16.29 -13.90 -8.17
CA THR A 145 -16.26 -12.47 -8.54
C THR A 145 -15.82 -11.59 -7.36
N THR A 146 -16.29 -11.87 -6.16
CA THR A 146 -15.88 -11.16 -4.95
C THR A 146 -14.42 -11.43 -4.60
N LEU A 147 -13.99 -12.69 -4.74
CA LEU A 147 -12.58 -13.07 -4.53
C LEU A 147 -11.62 -12.33 -5.47
N GLU A 148 -11.95 -12.22 -6.76
CA GLU A 148 -11.13 -11.48 -7.73
C GLU A 148 -11.09 -9.98 -7.42
N ARG A 149 -12.23 -9.38 -7.07
CA ARG A 149 -12.32 -7.98 -6.64
C ARG A 149 -11.48 -7.72 -5.39
N ASP A 150 -11.63 -8.56 -4.37
CA ASP A 150 -10.90 -8.42 -3.11
C ASP A 150 -9.42 -8.71 -3.28
N ALA A 151 -9.02 -9.67 -4.12
CA ALA A 151 -7.62 -9.92 -4.43
C ALA A 151 -6.94 -8.69 -5.06
N LYS A 152 -7.66 -7.97 -5.94
CA LYS A 152 -7.17 -6.71 -6.51
C LYS A 152 -7.07 -5.60 -5.47
N LEU A 153 -8.06 -5.48 -4.57
CA LEU A 153 -8.03 -4.51 -3.47
C LEU A 153 -6.84 -4.80 -2.53
N VAL A 154 -6.71 -6.05 -2.10
CA VAL A 154 -5.63 -6.55 -1.24
C VAL A 154 -4.26 -6.44 -1.93
N ALA A 155 -4.20 -6.35 -3.26
CA ALA A 155 -2.96 -6.10 -4.00
C ALA A 155 -2.33 -4.75 -3.64
N GLY A 156 -3.15 -3.70 -3.51
CA GLY A 156 -2.72 -2.34 -3.18
C GLY A 156 -2.61 -2.06 -1.69
N LEU A 157 -3.36 -2.77 -0.84
CA LEU A 157 -3.38 -2.56 0.61
C LEU A 157 -1.99 -2.59 1.25
N GLY A 158 -1.78 -1.73 2.24
CA GLY A 158 -0.57 -1.67 3.06
C GLY A 158 0.49 -0.72 2.51
N THR A 159 0.13 0.16 1.57
CA THR A 159 1.10 1.05 0.91
C THR A 159 0.63 2.50 0.91
N ILE A 160 1.57 3.41 1.21
CA ILE A 160 1.45 4.85 1.01
C ILE A 160 2.49 5.21 -0.05
N GLU A 161 2.06 5.74 -1.17
CA GLU A 161 2.89 6.03 -2.33
C GLU A 161 2.84 7.52 -2.65
N MET A 162 4.01 8.16 -2.68
CA MET A 162 4.18 9.53 -3.13
C MET A 162 4.94 9.53 -4.45
N GLU A 163 4.26 9.95 -5.52
CA GLU A 163 4.86 10.16 -6.84
C GLU A 163 5.15 11.65 -7.03
N ILE A 164 6.39 11.97 -7.41
CA ILE A 164 6.85 13.33 -7.65
C ILE A 164 7.25 13.45 -9.11
N SER A 165 6.62 14.38 -9.82
CA SER A 165 6.82 14.62 -11.25
C SER A 165 7.09 16.10 -11.52
N ALA A 166 7.97 16.40 -12.47
CA ALA A 166 8.05 17.73 -13.06
C ALA A 166 6.87 17.90 -14.02
N CYS A 167 6.31 19.10 -14.11
CA CYS A 167 5.29 19.44 -15.09
C CYS A 167 5.33 20.92 -15.43
N THR A 168 4.60 21.30 -16.48
CA THR A 168 4.31 22.70 -16.82
C THR A 168 2.85 23.02 -16.53
N VAL A 169 2.59 24.05 -15.72
CA VAL A 169 1.22 24.51 -15.45
C VAL A 169 0.79 25.45 -16.57
N THR A 170 -0.34 25.16 -17.21
CA THR A 170 -0.87 25.96 -18.33
C THR A 170 -2.10 26.79 -17.98
N GLY A 171 -2.77 26.48 -16.86
CA GLY A 171 -3.97 27.19 -16.44
C GLY A 171 -4.48 26.76 -15.08
N TYR A 172 -5.32 27.61 -14.50
CA TYR A 172 -6.00 27.39 -13.22
C TYR A 172 -7.49 27.60 -13.39
N HIS A 173 -8.29 26.70 -12.83
CA HIS A 173 -9.75 26.76 -12.87
C HIS A 173 -10.33 26.55 -11.47
N PRO A 174 -11.42 27.25 -11.12
CA PRO A 174 -12.14 26.95 -9.88
C PRO A 174 -12.55 25.47 -9.86
N LEU A 175 -12.18 24.73 -8.81
CA LEU A 175 -12.55 23.34 -8.72
C LEU A 175 -14.06 23.24 -8.52
N GLN A 176 -14.75 22.55 -9.44
CA GLN A 176 -16.12 22.12 -9.21
C GLN A 176 -16.08 20.91 -8.28
N VAL A 177 -16.12 21.16 -6.98
CA VAL A 177 -16.17 20.09 -5.99
C VAL A 177 -17.51 19.37 -6.14
N HIS A 178 -17.47 18.21 -6.79
CA HIS A 178 -18.62 17.33 -6.83
C HIS A 178 -18.75 16.68 -5.46
N GLY A 179 -19.88 16.89 -4.79
CA GLY A 179 -20.17 16.30 -3.48
C GLY A 179 -20.25 14.78 -3.59
N GLN A 180 -19.10 14.11 -3.55
CA GLN A 180 -19.07 12.67 -3.34
C GLN A 180 -19.26 12.43 -1.85
N ALA A 181 -20.52 12.19 -1.45
CA ALA A 181 -20.82 11.60 -0.15
C ALA A 181 -20.16 10.22 -0.10
N GLY A 182 -18.96 10.16 0.48
CA GLY A 182 -18.23 8.92 0.69
C GLY A 182 -18.95 8.11 1.75
N ASN A 183 -19.85 7.21 1.35
CA ASN A 183 -20.21 6.07 2.18
C ASN A 183 -18.99 5.15 2.22
N GLU A 184 -18.04 5.47 3.11
CA GLU A 184 -16.88 4.63 3.32
C GLU A 184 -17.34 3.28 3.82
N LYS A 185 -17.23 2.28 2.95
CA LYS A 185 -17.54 0.92 3.31
C LYS A 185 -16.40 0.42 4.20
N PRO A 186 -16.70 -0.25 5.31
CA PRO A 186 -15.67 -0.91 6.09
C PRO A 186 -14.87 -1.85 5.17
N PHE A 187 -13.57 -2.00 5.45
CA PHE A 187 -12.70 -2.92 4.73
C PHE A 187 -13.08 -4.37 5.03
N ILE A 188 -14.12 -4.86 4.36
CA ILE A 188 -14.58 -6.24 4.43
C ILE A 188 -14.04 -6.95 3.19
N VAL A 189 -13.13 -7.90 3.40
CA VAL A 189 -12.49 -8.67 2.32
C VAL A 189 -12.59 -10.16 2.58
N ALA A 190 -12.68 -10.95 1.51
CA ALA A 190 -12.65 -12.39 1.61
C ALA A 190 -11.33 -12.88 2.23
N GLU A 191 -11.38 -13.72 3.27
CA GLU A 191 -10.18 -14.22 3.96
C GLU A 191 -9.17 -14.88 2.99
N LYS A 192 -9.69 -15.63 2.02
CA LYS A 192 -8.87 -16.29 0.98
C LYS A 192 -8.05 -15.31 0.14
N SER A 193 -8.55 -14.09 -0.06
CA SER A 193 -7.84 -13.04 -0.82
C SER A 193 -6.64 -12.49 -0.06
N MET A 194 -6.62 -12.59 1.28
CA MET A 194 -5.50 -12.14 2.12
C MET A 194 -4.43 -13.21 2.34
N LYS A 195 -4.63 -14.43 1.85
CA LYS A 195 -3.72 -15.56 2.13
C LYS A 195 -2.30 -15.24 1.66
N GLY A 196 -1.35 -15.31 2.60
CA GLY A 196 0.06 -15.00 2.34
C GLY A 196 0.43 -13.53 2.48
N LYS A 197 -0.52 -12.65 2.82
CA LYS A 197 -0.26 -11.24 3.14
C LYS A 197 -0.48 -10.99 4.62
N ALA A 198 0.50 -10.37 5.28
CA ALA A 198 0.40 -9.95 6.67
C ALA A 198 -0.21 -8.53 6.77
N ILE A 199 -1.44 -8.36 6.31
CA ILE A 199 -2.16 -7.07 6.32
C ILE A 199 -3.23 -7.13 7.40
N SER A 200 -3.23 -6.13 8.29
CA SER A 200 -4.16 -6.03 9.42
C SER A 200 -5.07 -4.81 9.36
N HIS A 201 -4.67 -3.79 8.61
CA HIS A 201 -5.42 -2.55 8.45
C HIS A 201 -5.14 -1.95 7.06
N GLY A 202 -6.11 -1.22 6.53
CA GLY A 202 -6.02 -0.34 5.37
C GLY A 202 -6.03 1.13 5.82
N THR A 203 -6.31 2.04 4.89
CA THR A 203 -6.58 3.45 5.19
C THR A 203 -8.00 3.84 4.82
N THR A 204 -8.71 4.46 5.76
CA THR A 204 -10.02 5.09 5.56
C THR A 204 -9.90 6.60 5.79
N PHE A 205 -10.95 7.36 5.53
CA PHE A 205 -11.03 8.75 5.95
C PHE A 205 -11.99 8.92 7.12
N ALA A 206 -11.47 9.46 8.22
CA ALA A 206 -12.31 9.84 9.35
C ALA A 206 -12.88 11.23 9.14
N GLU A 207 -14.06 11.49 9.71
CA GLU A 207 -14.61 12.82 9.81
C GLU A 207 -13.55 13.76 10.40
N GLY A 208 -13.33 14.88 9.72
CA GLY A 208 -12.33 15.84 10.15
C GLY A 208 -12.88 17.25 10.20
N ASP A 209 -11.98 18.21 10.19
CA ASP A 209 -12.30 19.56 10.63
C ASP A 209 -12.94 20.37 9.48
N ILE A 210 -13.84 21.28 9.83
CA ILE A 210 -14.29 22.31 8.89
C ILE A 210 -13.11 23.25 8.65
N VAL A 211 -12.64 23.32 7.42
CA VAL A 211 -11.56 24.20 6.98
C VAL A 211 -12.17 25.48 6.42
N SER A 212 -11.58 26.62 6.77
CA SER A 212 -12.03 27.92 6.27
C SER A 212 -12.04 27.98 4.74
N VAL A 213 -13.09 28.57 4.18
CA VAL A 213 -13.38 28.68 2.74
C VAL A 213 -12.39 29.61 2.00
N SER A 214 -11.48 30.30 2.71
CA SER A 214 -10.60 31.30 2.07
C SER A 214 -9.64 30.72 1.03
N ALA A 215 -9.44 29.40 1.01
CA ALA A 215 -8.77 28.69 -0.06
C ALA A 215 -9.73 27.70 -0.69
N LEU A 216 -10.60 28.17 -1.60
CA LEU A 216 -11.34 27.26 -2.46
C LEU A 216 -10.33 26.41 -3.23
N PRO A 217 -10.54 25.08 -3.33
CA PRO A 217 -9.68 24.23 -4.12
C PRO A 217 -9.73 24.68 -5.59
N VAL A 218 -8.60 24.52 -6.28
CA VAL A 218 -8.40 24.99 -7.66
C VAL A 218 -7.89 23.79 -8.46
N SER A 219 -8.50 23.48 -9.60
CA SER A 219 -7.89 22.52 -10.53
C SER A 219 -6.86 23.23 -11.41
N CYS A 220 -5.83 22.50 -11.81
CA CYS A 220 -4.84 23.01 -12.73
C CYS A 220 -4.78 22.16 -14.00
N GLU A 221 -4.54 22.82 -15.12
CA GLU A 221 -4.14 22.15 -16.36
C GLU A 221 -2.62 21.99 -16.36
N ILE A 222 -2.16 20.77 -16.59
CA ILE A 222 -0.73 20.46 -16.64
C ILE A 222 -0.34 19.80 -17.96
N ARG A 223 0.92 20.02 -18.34
CA ARG A 223 1.57 19.42 -19.51
C ARG A 223 2.97 18.94 -19.16
N ASP A 224 3.57 18.19 -20.08
CA ASP A 224 4.97 17.77 -20.03
C ASP A 224 5.33 17.05 -18.71
N VAL A 225 4.41 16.22 -18.23
CA VAL A 225 4.57 15.47 -16.98
C VAL A 225 5.70 14.47 -17.12
N ARG A 226 6.75 14.63 -16.30
CA ARG A 226 7.92 13.77 -16.28
C ARG A 226 8.20 13.29 -14.86
N PRO A 227 8.20 11.97 -14.60
CA PRO A 227 8.46 11.44 -13.27
C PRO A 227 9.89 11.74 -12.83
N LEU A 228 10.04 12.17 -11.58
CA LEU A 228 11.33 12.50 -10.95
C LEU A 228 11.68 11.50 -9.86
N ALA A 229 10.74 11.23 -8.95
CA ALA A 229 10.95 10.36 -7.81
C ALA A 229 9.66 9.66 -7.39
N LYS A 230 9.84 8.53 -6.71
CA LYS A 230 8.77 7.72 -6.15
C LYS A 230 9.16 7.27 -4.74
N PHE A 231 8.31 7.55 -3.76
CA PHE A 231 8.51 7.12 -2.38
C PHE A 231 7.39 6.17 -1.99
N ILE A 232 7.74 4.98 -1.51
CA ILE A 232 6.78 3.94 -1.15
C ILE A 232 7.01 3.54 0.30
N PHE A 233 6.04 3.85 1.15
CA PHE A 233 6.02 3.47 2.55
C PHE A 233 5.09 2.28 2.71
N HIS A 234 5.66 1.12 3.02
CA HIS A 234 4.90 -0.05 3.41
C HIS A 234 4.57 0.07 4.88
N TYR A 235 3.29 0.12 5.24
CA TYR A 235 2.92 0.16 6.64
C TYR A 235 2.47 -1.23 7.11
N ARG A 236 2.80 -1.53 8.36
CA ARG A 236 2.44 -2.80 9.01
C ARG A 236 1.94 -2.53 10.41
N SER A 237 1.08 -3.43 10.91
CA SER A 237 0.72 -3.39 12.33
C SER A 237 1.95 -3.53 13.21
N ARG A 238 2.12 -2.54 14.08
CA ARG A 238 2.95 -2.68 15.26
C ARG A 238 2.29 -3.73 16.13
N ARG A 239 2.76 -4.97 16.04
CA ARG A 239 2.50 -5.93 17.12
C ARG A 239 3.07 -5.30 18.37
N PRO A 240 2.32 -5.21 19.49
CA PRO A 240 2.94 -4.90 20.76
C PRO A 240 4.04 -5.95 20.93
N THR A 241 5.29 -5.52 20.80
CA THR A 241 6.40 -6.40 21.13
C THR A 241 6.16 -6.71 22.59
N VAL A 242 5.97 -7.99 22.94
CA VAL A 242 5.67 -8.41 24.32
C VAL A 242 6.61 -7.73 25.32
N SER A 243 7.84 -7.41 24.88
CA SER A 243 8.79 -6.61 25.64
C SER A 243 8.32 -5.21 26.04
N GLU A 244 7.62 -4.42 25.24
CA GLU A 244 7.20 -3.06 25.65
C GLU A 244 6.10 -3.10 26.71
N GLU A 245 5.11 -3.98 26.54
CA GLU A 245 4.08 -4.22 27.57
C GLU A 245 4.74 -4.76 28.84
N VAL A 246 5.60 -5.78 28.72
CA VAL A 246 6.35 -6.36 29.85
C VAL A 246 7.29 -5.35 30.52
N LEU A 247 7.90 -4.43 29.78
CA LEU A 247 8.77 -3.37 30.33
C LEU A 247 7.98 -2.29 31.07
N SER A 248 6.70 -2.11 30.75
CA SER A 248 5.80 -1.20 31.47
C SER A 248 5.13 -1.85 32.70
N MET A 249 5.11 -3.18 32.75
CA MET A 249 4.57 -3.97 33.86
C MET A 249 5.51 -3.96 35.06
N ARG A 250 4.96 -4.04 36.26
CA ARG A 250 5.77 -4.20 37.48
C ARG A 250 6.35 -5.61 37.53
N GLU A 251 7.47 -5.78 38.23
CA GLU A 251 8.20 -7.05 38.26
C GLU A 251 7.35 -8.23 38.79
N ASP A 252 6.42 -7.97 39.71
CA ASP A 252 5.44 -8.93 40.23
C ASP A 252 4.38 -9.32 39.20
N GLU A 253 3.90 -8.37 38.40
CA GLU A 253 2.97 -8.62 37.30
C GLU A 253 3.64 -9.46 36.21
N VAL A 254 4.90 -9.16 35.87
CA VAL A 254 5.70 -9.93 34.91
C VAL A 254 5.90 -11.36 35.41
N ARG A 255 6.23 -11.54 36.70
CA ARG A 255 6.42 -12.86 37.31
C ARG A 255 5.12 -13.67 37.31
N SER A 256 3.99 -13.05 37.65
CA SER A 256 2.66 -13.66 37.60
C SER A 256 2.26 -14.08 36.18
N LEU A 257 2.53 -13.22 35.18
CA LEU A 257 2.27 -13.53 33.78
C LEU A 257 3.13 -14.70 33.30
N ALA A 258 4.41 -14.74 33.68
CA ALA A 258 5.32 -15.83 33.36
C ALA A 258 4.87 -17.16 33.98
N GLU A 259 4.44 -17.17 35.24
CA GLU A 259 3.89 -18.35 35.91
C GLU A 259 2.62 -18.86 35.21
N LYS A 260 1.71 -17.95 34.87
CA LYS A 260 0.48 -18.30 34.13
C LYS A 260 0.80 -18.89 32.76
N TYR A 261 1.77 -18.33 32.05
CA TYR A 261 2.21 -18.82 30.74
C TYR A 261 2.83 -20.22 30.84
N LEU A 262 3.69 -20.46 31.85
CA LEU A 262 4.28 -21.77 32.11
C LEU A 262 3.22 -22.81 32.48
N ARG A 263 2.18 -22.43 33.21
CA ARG A 263 1.05 -23.31 33.55
C ARG A 263 0.27 -23.72 32.29
N VAL A 264 -0.14 -22.75 31.47
CA VAL A 264 -0.86 -23.01 30.21
C VAL A 264 -0.03 -23.91 29.28
N LYS A 265 1.29 -23.68 29.19
CA LYS A 265 2.18 -24.51 28.37
C LYS A 265 2.26 -25.95 28.87
N ARG A 266 2.28 -26.17 30.19
CA ARG A 266 2.22 -27.52 30.78
C ARG A 266 0.89 -28.20 30.48
N GLU A 267 -0.22 -27.50 30.65
CA GLU A 267 -1.57 -28.00 30.37
C GLU A 267 -1.73 -28.40 28.89
N GLN A 268 -1.27 -27.56 27.95
CA GLN A 268 -1.29 -27.88 26.51
C GLN A 268 -0.42 -29.10 26.16
N GLN A 269 0.74 -29.25 26.81
CA GLN A 269 1.56 -30.44 26.61
C GLN A 269 0.86 -31.68 27.12
N GLN A 270 0.20 -31.61 28.28
CA GLN A 270 -0.54 -32.72 28.86
C GLN A 270 -1.72 -33.14 27.97
N ILE A 271 -2.50 -32.18 27.46
CA ILE A 271 -3.56 -32.44 26.47
C ILE A 271 -2.98 -33.12 25.23
N LYS A 272 -1.85 -32.63 24.69
CA LYS A 272 -1.20 -33.25 23.53
C LYS A 272 -0.67 -34.67 23.81
N TRP A 273 -0.33 -34.99 25.05
CA TRP A 273 0.09 -36.33 25.47
C TRP A 273 -1.11 -37.27 25.64
N GLU A 274 -2.23 -36.77 26.16
CA GLU A 274 -3.49 -37.51 26.34
C GLU A 274 -4.23 -37.72 25.01
N GLU A 275 -4.13 -36.77 24.06
CA GLU A 275 -4.77 -36.84 22.75
C GLU A 275 -4.01 -37.68 21.71
N LYS A 276 -2.83 -38.24 22.02
CA LYS A 276 -2.24 -39.26 21.15
C LYS A 276 -3.10 -40.52 21.27
N PRO A 277 -3.91 -40.90 20.26
CA PRO A 277 -4.71 -42.10 20.34
C PRO A 277 -3.74 -43.27 20.27
N SER A 278 -3.62 -44.01 21.36
CA SER A 278 -3.05 -45.36 21.41
C SER A 278 -3.98 -46.34 20.70
N VAL A 279 -4.34 -46.09 19.45
CA VAL A 279 -5.12 -47.02 18.65
C VAL A 279 -4.51 -47.11 17.26
N GLY A 280 -3.29 -47.65 17.22
CA GLY A 280 -2.78 -48.33 16.05
C GLY A 280 -3.54 -49.63 15.83
N PHE A 281 -4.83 -49.56 15.48
CA PHE A 281 -5.57 -50.70 14.95
C PHE A 281 -5.06 -50.95 13.52
N LYS A 282 -3.91 -51.62 13.40
CA LYS A 282 -3.61 -52.39 12.19
C LYS A 282 -4.61 -53.54 12.16
N ARG A 283 -5.78 -53.35 11.54
CA ARG A 283 -6.57 -54.47 11.04
C ARG A 283 -5.78 -55.05 9.86
N THR A 284 -4.93 -56.03 10.13
CA THR A 284 -4.58 -57.02 9.12
C THR A 284 -5.87 -57.78 8.81
N ILE A 285 -6.44 -57.50 7.65
CA ILE A 285 -7.51 -58.32 7.07
C ILE A 285 -6.82 -59.61 6.65
N ASP A 286 -7.09 -60.69 7.39
CA ASP A 286 -6.70 -62.04 7.00
C ASP A 286 -7.69 -62.52 5.92
N LEU A 287 -7.16 -62.86 4.74
CA LEU A 287 -7.91 -63.29 3.56
C LEU A 287 -7.73 -64.78 3.26
N THR A 288 -7.30 -65.61 4.22
CA THR A 288 -7.32 -67.06 4.05
C THR A 288 -8.70 -67.63 4.35
N GLY A 289 -9.67 -67.29 3.51
CA GLY A 289 -10.92 -68.02 3.36
C GLY A 289 -10.90 -68.69 2.00
N ASN A 290 -10.60 -69.99 1.98
CA ASN A 290 -10.74 -70.84 0.80
C ASN A 290 -12.16 -70.72 0.25
N ASP A 291 -12.29 -70.24 -0.98
CA ASP A 291 -13.36 -70.68 -1.86
C ASP A 291 -12.74 -71.00 -3.22
N GLU A 292 -12.92 -72.26 -3.59
CA GLU A 292 -12.41 -72.89 -4.79
C GLU A 292 -13.23 -72.42 -6.00
N GLY A 293 -12.58 -72.05 -7.11
CA GLY A 293 -13.24 -72.00 -8.41
C GLY A 293 -12.76 -70.91 -9.37
N ASP A 294 -11.96 -71.36 -10.33
CA ASP A 294 -11.80 -70.88 -11.72
C ASP A 294 -11.07 -69.56 -12.00
N ASP A 295 -9.84 -69.75 -12.50
CA ASP A 295 -9.26 -69.20 -13.74
C ASP A 295 -9.77 -67.83 -14.21
N ASP A 296 -8.97 -66.78 -13.99
CA ASP A 296 -8.38 -66.01 -15.09
C ASP A 296 -7.43 -64.89 -14.60
N VAL A 297 -6.43 -64.64 -15.44
CA VAL A 297 -5.24 -63.78 -15.30
C VAL A 297 -5.51 -62.40 -14.67
N VAL A 298 -4.84 -62.11 -13.54
CA VAL A 298 -4.85 -60.80 -12.88
C VAL A 298 -3.65 -59.96 -13.31
N GLU A 299 -3.90 -58.86 -14.03
CA GLU A 299 -3.00 -57.73 -14.16
C GLU A 299 -2.85 -57.01 -12.80
N VAL A 300 -1.61 -56.75 -12.40
CA VAL A 300 -1.25 -56.06 -11.16
C VAL A 300 -1.19 -54.54 -11.42
N PRO A 301 -2.00 -53.69 -10.77
CA PRO A 301 -1.81 -52.25 -10.83
C PRO A 301 -0.70 -51.83 -9.85
N GLY A 302 0.55 -52.01 -10.27
CA GLY A 302 1.70 -51.36 -9.65
C GLY A 302 1.71 -49.87 -9.99
N LYS A 303 1.52 -49.00 -8.99
CA LYS A 303 1.78 -47.55 -9.15
C LYS A 303 3.28 -47.29 -9.26
N VAL A 304 3.82 -47.44 -10.46
CA VAL A 304 5.12 -46.90 -10.84
C VAL A 304 4.95 -45.40 -11.04
N LYS A 305 5.65 -44.59 -10.23
CA LYS A 305 5.81 -43.16 -10.51
C LYS A 305 6.76 -43.01 -11.70
N VAL A 306 6.18 -42.86 -12.89
CA VAL A 306 6.91 -42.42 -14.08
C VAL A 306 7.17 -40.92 -13.94
N LEU A 307 8.44 -40.56 -13.71
CA LEU A 307 8.95 -39.21 -13.87
C LEU A 307 8.89 -38.87 -15.35
N LYS A 308 7.92 -38.04 -15.74
CA LYS A 308 7.84 -37.46 -17.07
C LYS A 308 8.94 -36.39 -17.16
N VAL A 309 10.05 -36.72 -17.81
CA VAL A 309 11.01 -35.75 -18.34
C VAL A 309 10.40 -35.26 -19.63
N GLU A 310 10.00 -33.98 -19.68
CA GLU A 310 9.62 -33.33 -20.94
C GLU A 310 10.90 -32.70 -21.51
N ASP A 311 11.32 -33.28 -22.64
CA ASP A 311 12.39 -32.85 -23.52
C ASP A 311 11.80 -32.00 -24.66
N ASP A 312 12.64 -31.12 -25.18
CA ASP A 312 12.32 -29.96 -26.01
C ASP A 312 11.65 -30.31 -27.35
N GLY A 313 10.53 -29.64 -27.64
CA GLY A 313 9.74 -29.89 -28.84
C GLY A 313 9.02 -28.65 -29.36
N LYS A 314 9.78 -27.80 -30.05
CA LYS A 314 9.38 -26.63 -30.83
C LYS A 314 8.13 -26.89 -31.70
N HIS A 315 7.09 -26.09 -31.49
CA HIS A 315 6.03 -25.87 -32.49
C HIS A 315 5.73 -24.37 -32.56
N ASP A 316 6.02 -23.80 -33.73
CA ASP A 316 5.57 -22.48 -34.14
C ASP A 316 4.07 -22.57 -34.42
N ASP A 317 3.26 -21.95 -33.56
CA ASP A 317 1.88 -21.60 -33.89
C ASP A 317 1.66 -20.11 -33.58
N VAL A 318 1.55 -19.36 -34.66
CA VAL A 318 1.10 -17.97 -34.69
C VAL A 318 -0.38 -17.96 -34.32
N VAL A 319 -0.68 -17.64 -33.06
CA VAL A 319 -2.04 -17.27 -32.64
C VAL A 319 -2.09 -15.75 -32.48
N GLN A 320 -2.68 -15.10 -33.47
CA GLN A 320 -3.05 -13.70 -33.43
C GLN A 320 -4.26 -13.54 -32.50
N VAL A 321 -4.01 -13.17 -31.23
CA VAL A 321 -5.06 -12.76 -30.29
C VAL A 321 -5.20 -11.25 -30.34
N SER A 322 -6.26 -10.78 -31.00
CA SER A 322 -6.73 -9.40 -30.92
C SER A 322 -7.30 -9.12 -29.52
N GLY A 323 -6.42 -8.80 -28.57
CA GLY A 323 -6.79 -8.17 -27.32
C GLY A 323 -6.60 -6.66 -27.46
N LYS A 324 -7.70 -5.89 -27.43
CA LYS A 324 -7.65 -4.42 -27.31
C LYS A 324 -6.95 -4.06 -26.00
N VAL A 325 -5.64 -3.80 -26.09
CA VAL A 325 -4.93 -2.98 -25.12
C VAL A 325 -5.25 -1.54 -25.51
N GLN A 326 -6.03 -0.84 -24.68
CA GLN A 326 -6.03 0.61 -24.70
C GLN A 326 -4.64 1.05 -24.23
N GLY A 327 -3.72 1.12 -25.19
CA GLY A 327 -2.53 1.93 -25.06
C GLY A 327 -3.00 3.36 -24.90
N ILE A 328 -2.56 4.00 -23.82
CA ILE A 328 -2.58 5.45 -23.72
C ILE A 328 -1.58 5.90 -24.79
N LYS A 329 -2.11 6.22 -25.98
CA LYS A 329 -1.41 7.08 -26.92
C LYS A 329 -1.26 8.43 -26.22
N SER A 330 -0.03 8.80 -25.88
CA SER A 330 0.31 10.18 -25.55
C SER A 330 0.30 11.02 -26.85
N GLU A 331 -0.90 11.29 -27.37
CA GLU A 331 -1.11 12.35 -28.36
C GLU A 331 -1.40 13.64 -27.60
N GLY A 332 -0.35 14.40 -27.24
CA GLY A 332 -0.40 15.83 -26.88
C GLY A 332 -1.56 16.31 -25.99
N GLY A 333 -2.10 15.46 -25.13
CA GLY A 333 -3.29 15.73 -24.32
C GLY A 333 -2.92 16.63 -23.15
N CYS A 334 -3.74 17.62 -22.89
CA CYS A 334 -3.68 18.39 -21.65
C CYS A 334 -4.33 17.54 -20.56
N ASP A 335 -3.58 17.16 -19.53
CA ASP A 335 -4.14 16.44 -18.38
C ASP A 335 -4.66 17.47 -17.37
N THR A 336 -5.92 17.31 -16.94
CA THR A 336 -6.49 18.09 -15.85
C THR A 336 -6.27 17.34 -14.55
N VAL A 337 -5.65 18.01 -13.57
CA VAL A 337 -5.48 17.45 -12.23
C VAL A 337 -6.29 18.28 -11.24
N ASP A 338 -7.19 17.60 -10.53
CA ASP A 338 -7.92 18.19 -9.42
C ASP A 338 -6.97 18.32 -8.22
N LEU A 339 -6.60 19.56 -7.88
CA LEU A 339 -5.85 19.84 -6.66
C LEU A 339 -6.86 20.02 -5.54
N THR A 340 -6.94 19.04 -4.66
CA THR A 340 -7.81 19.06 -3.48
C THR A 340 -7.09 19.58 -2.25
#